data_AF-A0A9P3MPE1-F1
#
_entry.id   AF-A0A9P3MPE1-F1
#
_cell.length_a   1.000
_cell.length_b   1.000
_cell.length_c   1.000
_cell.angle_alpha   90.00
_cell.angle_beta   90.00
_cell.angle_gamma   90.00
#
_symmetry.space_group_name_H-M   'P 1'
#
loop_
_entity.id
_entity.type
_entity.pdbx_description
1 polymer ?
#
loop_
_entity_poly.entity_id
_entity_poly.type
_entity_poly.pdbx_seq_one_letter_code
_entity_poly.pdbx_strand_id
1 'polypeptide(L)'
;MQRQFRLSQPELEELQQQLDYLLTKGFIRPSTSPYAAPILFTPKKDAGFRMCIDYRALNRITIKSRYPMPRADDLLDQLRGAKFFLKIDLRRGYHQIRVAADDCLKTAFRTRYGRYEYLVMPFGLTNAPLTFQITMNDVFRELLDKCVIIYLDDILIYSRSREQHLKDLDAVFTLLHKNRLITKGQADQLKIALMSPPILRISDPDRPYEVITDASNIAIGAVLLQDFGDGLQPVAYESRKLQGAEKKYIVHDKEMLAIVHAFKTWRCYLTGTDVTV
;
A
#
# COMPACT_ATOMS: atom_id res chain seq x y z
N MET A 1 17.20 20.78 22.44
CA MET A 1 16.51 19.49 22.64
C MET A 1 15.01 19.73 22.47
N GLN A 2 14.30 19.05 21.54
CA GLN A 2 12.84 19.22 21.45
C GLN A 2 12.18 18.75 22.75
N ARG A 3 10.99 19.22 23.14
CA ARG A 3 10.22 18.75 24.33
C ARG A 3 9.18 17.71 23.93
N GLN A 4 8.83 16.81 24.85
CA GLN A 4 7.82 15.78 24.60
C GLN A 4 6.44 16.44 24.57
N PHE A 5 5.62 16.10 23.58
CA PHE A 5 4.24 16.59 23.53
C PHE A 5 3.42 15.96 24.66
N ARG A 6 2.49 16.74 25.22
CA ARG A 6 1.54 16.24 26.22
C ARG A 6 0.57 15.27 25.53
N LEU A 7 0.44 14.08 26.09
CA LEU A 7 -0.48 13.05 25.60
C LEU A 7 -1.69 12.96 26.54
N SER A 8 -2.86 12.77 25.95
CA SER A 8 -4.11 12.46 26.64
C SER A 8 -4.12 11.00 27.14
N GLN A 9 -5.05 10.68 28.04
CA GLN A 9 -5.13 9.34 28.62
C GLN A 9 -5.34 8.22 27.56
N PRO A 10 -6.24 8.38 26.56
CA PRO A 10 -6.40 7.39 25.50
C PRO A 10 -5.14 7.22 24.64
N GLU A 11 -4.40 8.30 24.39
CA GLU A 11 -3.14 8.25 23.64
C GLU A 11 -2.04 7.52 24.42
N LEU A 12 -2.06 7.57 25.76
CA LEU A 12 -1.10 6.85 26.61
C LEU A 12 -1.34 5.34 26.62
N GLU A 13 -2.61 4.93 26.60
CA GLU A 13 -3.01 3.52 26.48
C GLU A 13 -2.63 2.98 25.10
N GLU A 14 -2.95 3.71 24.04
CA GLU A 14 -2.56 3.34 22.67
C GLU A 14 -1.03 3.30 22.51
N LEU A 15 -0.31 4.24 23.13
CA LEU A 15 1.15 4.26 23.12
C LEU A 15 1.73 2.99 23.72
N GLN A 16 1.20 2.54 24.86
CA GLN A 16 1.67 1.33 25.50
C GLN A 16 1.43 0.11 24.61
N GLN A 17 0.23 -0.02 24.05
CA GLN A 17 -0.11 -1.12 23.13
C GLN A 17 0.80 -1.14 21.89
N GLN A 18 1.07 0.02 21.28
CA GLN A 18 1.95 0.11 20.12
C GLN A 18 3.41 -0.17 20.48
N LEU A 19 3.90 0.29 21.63
CA LEU A 19 5.25 -0.03 22.11
C LEU A 19 5.42 -1.53 22.35
N ASP A 20 4.47 -2.17 23.03
CA ASP A 20 4.50 -3.61 23.29
C ASP A 20 4.48 -4.41 21.98
N TYR A 21 3.68 -3.99 21.00
CA TYR A 21 3.68 -4.57 19.67
C TYR A 21 5.04 -4.46 18.98
N LEU A 22 5.64 -3.26 18.98
CA LEU A 22 6.92 -3.01 18.32
C LEU A 22 8.08 -3.77 18.99
N LEU A 23 8.08 -3.85 20.33
CA LEU A 23 9.05 -4.62 21.11
C LEU A 23 8.90 -6.11 20.86
N THR A 24 7.68 -6.65 20.92
CA THR A 24 7.39 -8.08 20.69
C THR A 24 7.78 -8.51 19.28
N LYS A 25 7.64 -7.62 18.29
CA LYS A 25 8.10 -7.88 16.91
C LYS A 25 9.59 -7.66 16.70
N GLY A 26 10.33 -7.15 17.69
CA GLY A 26 11.76 -6.85 17.59
C GLY A 26 12.07 -5.69 16.64
N PHE A 27 11.09 -4.81 16.38
CA PHE A 27 11.29 -3.63 15.52
C PHE A 27 12.00 -2.50 16.24
N ILE A 28 11.83 -2.43 17.56
CA ILE A 28 12.49 -1.46 18.42
C ILE A 28 13.19 -2.16 19.58
N ARG A 29 14.15 -1.47 20.21
CA ARG A 29 14.78 -1.88 21.47
C ARG A 29 14.97 -0.69 22.40
N PRO A 30 15.12 -0.90 23.73
CA PRO A 30 15.52 0.16 24.64
C PRO A 30 16.83 0.82 24.19
N SER A 31 16.91 2.15 24.30
CA SER A 31 18.02 2.94 23.77
C SER A 31 18.75 3.76 24.84
N THR A 32 20.08 3.71 24.78
CA THR A 32 20.98 4.60 25.53
C THR A 32 21.42 5.83 24.71
N SER A 33 20.92 5.97 23.46
CA SER A 33 21.31 7.01 22.50
C SER A 33 21.23 8.46 23.05
N PRO A 34 22.16 9.35 22.64
CA PRO A 34 22.04 10.78 22.93
C PRO A 34 20.91 11.46 22.13
N TYR A 35 20.40 10.83 21.07
CA TYR A 35 19.25 11.33 20.29
C TYR A 35 17.93 10.99 20.97
N ALA A 36 16.92 11.85 20.79
CA ALA A 36 15.58 11.63 21.32
C ALA A 36 14.53 12.47 20.58
N ALA A 37 13.96 11.90 19.51
CA ALA A 37 12.82 12.50 18.83
C ALA A 37 11.54 12.37 19.68
N PRO A 38 10.67 13.40 19.74
CA PRO A 38 9.39 13.28 20.41
C PRO A 38 8.39 12.47 19.58
N ILE A 39 7.48 11.79 20.27
CA ILE A 39 6.31 11.16 19.64
C ILE A 39 5.12 12.12 19.58
N LEU A 40 4.30 11.94 18.55
CA LEU A 40 2.99 12.56 18.38
C LEU A 40 1.99 11.54 17.85
N PHE A 41 0.71 11.75 18.10
CA PHE A 41 -0.35 10.95 17.51
C PHE A 41 -1.10 11.74 16.44
N THR A 42 -1.44 11.05 15.36
CA THR A 42 -2.35 11.55 14.33
C THR A 42 -3.59 10.66 14.27
N PRO A 43 -4.80 11.22 14.17
CA PRO A 43 -6.02 10.44 14.04
C PRO A 43 -6.01 9.64 12.73
N LYS A 44 -6.39 8.37 12.80
CA LYS A 44 -6.69 7.55 11.62
C LYS A 44 -8.13 7.77 11.19
N LYS A 45 -8.42 7.48 9.91
CA LYS A 45 -9.78 7.56 9.34
C LYS A 45 -10.78 6.59 10.01
N ASP A 46 -10.30 5.54 10.67
CA ASP A 46 -11.09 4.46 11.30
C ASP A 46 -11.19 4.58 12.83
N ALA A 47 -11.08 5.80 13.37
CA ALA A 47 -11.19 6.12 14.81
C ALA A 47 -10.03 5.63 15.71
N GLY A 48 -8.94 5.10 15.16
CA GLY A 48 -7.70 4.79 15.90
C GLY A 48 -6.68 5.92 15.87
N PHE A 49 -5.61 5.81 16.68
CA PHE A 49 -4.46 6.72 16.58
C PHE A 49 -3.29 6.07 15.82
N ARG A 50 -2.51 6.87 15.10
CA ARG A 50 -1.24 6.47 14.50
C ARG A 50 -0.10 7.18 15.23
N MET A 51 0.78 6.40 15.85
CA MET A 51 2.02 6.92 16.43
C MET A 51 2.93 7.39 15.30
N CYS A 52 3.36 8.63 15.41
CA CYS A 52 4.29 9.29 14.50
C CYS A 52 5.46 9.82 15.32
N ILE A 53 6.68 9.64 14.83
CA ILE A 53 7.88 10.17 15.49
C ILE A 53 8.31 11.41 14.73
N ASP A 54 8.50 12.50 15.47
CA ASP A 54 8.89 13.78 14.88
C ASP A 54 10.38 13.81 14.54
N TYR A 55 10.73 13.20 13.40
CA TYR A 55 12.09 13.24 12.88
C TYR A 55 12.42 14.55 12.15
N ARG A 56 11.62 15.62 12.22
CA ARG A 56 11.92 16.88 11.51
C ARG A 56 13.30 17.45 11.85
N ALA A 57 13.72 17.35 13.11
CA ALA A 57 15.04 17.80 13.53
C ALA A 57 16.16 16.94 12.91
N LEU A 58 16.00 15.62 12.93
CA LEU A 58 16.93 14.67 12.32
C LEU A 58 17.00 14.87 10.79
N ASN A 59 15.86 14.99 10.14
CA ASN A 59 15.73 15.18 8.69
C ASN A 59 16.42 16.45 8.17
N ARG A 60 16.58 17.49 9.00
CA ARG A 60 17.31 18.71 8.62
C ARG A 60 18.81 18.52 8.56
N ILE A 61 19.36 17.61 9.37
CA ILE A 61 20.79 17.30 9.41
C ILE A 61 21.15 16.11 8.52
N THR A 62 20.17 15.31 8.13
CA THR A 62 20.37 14.18 7.22
C THR A 62 20.68 14.65 5.80
N ILE A 63 21.73 14.09 5.21
CA ILE A 63 22.06 14.30 3.79
C ILE A 63 20.97 13.65 2.95
N LYS A 64 20.29 14.44 2.12
CA LYS A 64 19.20 13.97 1.28
C LYS A 64 19.74 13.17 0.10
N SER A 65 19.24 11.96 -0.07
CA SER A 65 19.55 11.15 -1.26
C SER A 65 18.93 11.81 -2.50
N ARG A 66 19.66 11.77 -3.62
CA ARG A 66 19.21 12.28 -4.92
C ARG A 66 18.92 11.13 -5.90
N TYR A 67 18.56 9.97 -5.38
CA TYR A 67 18.22 8.82 -6.21
C TYR A 67 17.06 9.18 -7.15
N PRO A 68 17.19 8.92 -8.46
CA PRO A 68 16.17 9.29 -9.42
C PRO A 68 14.91 8.44 -9.18
N MET A 69 13.80 9.12 -8.93
CA MET A 69 12.49 8.47 -8.95
C MET A 69 11.99 8.41 -10.40
N PRO A 70 11.42 7.28 -10.83
CA PRO A 70 10.81 7.19 -12.15
C PRO A 70 9.66 8.18 -12.27
N ARG A 71 9.55 8.86 -13.42
CA ARG A 71 8.43 9.78 -13.67
C ARG A 71 7.19 8.99 -14.05
N ALA A 72 6.02 9.51 -13.70
CA ALA A 72 4.77 8.86 -14.03
C ALA A 72 4.61 8.62 -15.54
N ASP A 73 5.03 9.57 -16.38
CA ASP A 73 4.97 9.44 -17.85
C ASP A 73 5.85 8.29 -18.36
N ASP A 74 7.08 8.16 -17.83
CA ASP A 74 8.00 7.08 -18.19
C ASP A 74 7.40 5.71 -17.83
N LEU A 75 6.76 5.62 -16.65
CA LEU A 75 6.09 4.40 -16.21
C LEU A 75 4.88 4.05 -17.09
N LEU A 76 4.10 5.05 -17.51
CA LEU A 76 2.95 4.83 -18.39
C LEU A 76 3.37 4.37 -19.79
N ASP A 77 4.46 4.91 -20.32
CA ASP A 77 4.99 4.51 -21.62
C ASP A 77 5.45 3.04 -21.63
N GLN A 78 5.97 2.54 -20.51
CA GLN A 78 6.32 1.12 -20.37
C GLN A 78 5.11 0.18 -20.41
N LEU A 79 3.94 0.67 -20.01
CA LEU A 79 2.70 -0.13 -20.02
C LEU A 79 2.07 -0.23 -21.42
N ARG A 80 2.59 0.49 -22.43
CA ARG A 80 2.01 0.47 -23.78
C ARG A 80 2.03 -0.93 -24.39
N GLY A 81 0.84 -1.37 -24.83
CA GLY A 81 0.63 -2.68 -25.46
C GLY A 81 0.56 -3.86 -24.48
N ALA A 82 0.73 -3.62 -23.17
CA ALA A 82 0.39 -4.62 -22.16
C ALA A 82 -1.13 -4.75 -22.06
N LYS A 83 -1.60 -5.97 -21.81
CA LYS A 83 -3.03 -6.31 -21.74
C LYS A 83 -3.42 -6.83 -20.36
N PHE A 84 -2.44 -7.34 -19.61
CA PHE A 84 -2.62 -7.96 -18.30
C PHE A 84 -1.82 -7.20 -17.26
N PHE A 85 -2.47 -6.87 -16.15
CA PHE A 85 -1.86 -6.09 -15.06
C PHE A 85 -2.19 -6.73 -13.72
N LEU A 86 -1.19 -6.76 -12.84
CA LEU A 86 -1.38 -7.09 -11.43
C LEU A 86 -0.63 -6.10 -10.57
N LYS A 87 -1.34 -5.50 -9.61
CA LYS A 87 -0.75 -4.67 -8.58
C LYS A 87 -0.62 -5.46 -7.28
N ILE A 88 0.57 -5.42 -6.67
CA ILE A 88 0.87 -5.98 -5.36
C ILE A 88 1.25 -4.85 -4.41
N ASP A 89 0.57 -4.78 -3.27
CA ASP A 89 0.87 -3.86 -2.17
C ASP A 89 1.70 -4.60 -1.11
N LEU A 90 2.86 -4.06 -0.73
CA LEU A 90 3.71 -4.66 0.30
C LEU A 90 3.21 -4.35 1.72
N ARG A 91 3.05 -5.37 2.56
CA ARG A 91 2.58 -5.23 3.95
C ARG A 91 3.67 -4.59 4.80
N ARG A 92 3.30 -3.75 5.77
CA ARG A 92 4.22 -3.19 6.78
C ARG A 92 5.24 -2.15 6.25
N GLY A 93 5.08 -1.62 5.03
CA GLY A 93 5.86 -0.50 4.49
C GLY A 93 7.36 -0.62 4.76
N TYR A 94 7.99 0.47 5.20
CA TYR A 94 9.44 0.54 5.45
C TYR A 94 9.98 -0.38 6.54
N HIS A 95 9.14 -0.91 7.45
CA HIS A 95 9.60 -1.79 8.53
C HIS A 95 10.17 -3.14 8.04
N GLN A 96 10.11 -3.44 6.74
CA GLN A 96 10.79 -4.60 6.15
C GLN A 96 12.29 -4.40 5.97
N ILE A 97 12.75 -3.14 5.92
CA ILE A 97 14.16 -2.80 5.70
C ILE A 97 14.82 -2.53 7.05
N ARG A 98 15.98 -3.12 7.29
CA ARG A 98 16.77 -2.85 8.50
C ARG A 98 17.47 -1.50 8.40
N VAL A 99 17.55 -0.80 9.53
CA VAL A 99 18.42 0.36 9.66
C VAL A 99 19.86 -0.14 9.81
N ALA A 100 20.82 0.58 9.23
CA ALA A 100 22.23 0.29 9.43
C ALA A 100 22.57 0.38 10.93
N ALA A 101 23.37 -0.56 11.44
CA ALA A 101 23.64 -0.68 12.88
C ALA A 101 24.16 0.63 13.51
N ASP A 102 25.01 1.36 12.78
CA ASP A 102 25.60 2.63 13.20
C ASP A 102 24.59 3.79 13.20
N ASP A 103 23.51 3.67 12.43
CA ASP A 103 22.46 4.69 12.30
C ASP A 103 21.25 4.41 13.20
N CYS A 104 21.11 3.21 13.77
CA CYS A 104 20.02 2.85 14.69
C CYS A 104 19.89 3.87 15.83
N LEU A 105 21.00 4.31 16.42
CA LEU A 105 21.02 5.29 17.51
C LEU A 105 20.36 6.62 17.12
N LYS A 106 20.45 7.04 15.85
CA LYS A 106 19.87 8.31 15.35
C LYS A 106 18.35 8.25 15.30
N THR A 107 17.79 7.04 15.17
CA THR A 107 16.34 6.82 15.15
C THR A 107 15.71 6.83 16.55
N ALA A 108 16.51 7.04 17.60
CA ALA A 108 16.02 7.02 18.97
C ALA A 108 14.91 8.06 19.20
N PHE A 109 13.84 7.61 19.84
CA PHE A 109 12.69 8.40 20.22
C PHE A 109 12.39 8.20 21.71
N ARG A 110 11.78 9.21 22.31
CA ARG A 110 11.43 9.18 23.73
C ARG A 110 9.92 9.09 23.91
N THR A 111 9.53 8.43 24.99
CA THR A 111 8.15 8.28 25.42
C THR A 111 8.06 8.55 26.93
N ARG A 112 6.86 8.48 27.49
CA ARG A 112 6.67 8.55 28.95
C ARG A 112 7.29 7.35 29.68
N TYR A 113 7.40 6.21 29.00
CA TYR A 113 7.83 4.93 29.58
C TYR A 113 9.31 4.62 29.38
N GLY A 114 10.02 5.42 28.57
CA GLY A 114 11.44 5.23 28.33
C GLY A 114 11.90 5.81 27.00
N ARG A 115 13.08 5.35 26.56
CA ARG A 115 13.63 5.69 25.24
C ARG A 115 13.87 4.42 24.47
N TYR A 116 13.55 4.47 23.19
CA TYR A 116 13.64 3.33 22.30
C TYR A 116 14.23 3.77 20.98
N GLU A 117 14.86 2.85 20.28
CA GLU A 117 15.40 3.06 18.94
C GLU A 117 14.90 1.98 17.99
N TYR A 118 14.82 2.33 16.71
CA TYR A 118 14.37 1.43 15.67
C TYR A 118 15.53 0.61 15.11
N LEU A 119 15.26 -0.68 14.93
CA LEU A 119 16.12 -1.64 14.22
C LEU A 119 15.69 -1.80 12.75
N VAL A 120 14.44 -1.46 12.46
CA VAL A 120 13.85 -1.44 11.12
C VAL A 120 13.42 -0.03 10.76
N MET A 121 13.42 0.31 9.48
CA MET A 121 13.28 1.68 9.01
C MET A 121 11.93 2.28 9.41
N PRO A 122 11.89 3.27 10.33
CA PRO A 122 10.65 3.88 10.76
C PRO A 122 10.11 4.85 9.71
N PHE A 123 8.81 5.09 9.78
CA PHE A 123 8.18 6.18 9.04
C PHE A 123 8.68 7.54 9.54
N GLY A 124 8.70 8.53 8.63
CA GLY A 124 9.05 9.92 8.94
C GLY A 124 10.52 10.29 8.68
N LEU A 125 11.39 9.34 8.34
CA LEU A 125 12.75 9.64 7.87
C LEU A 125 12.73 10.12 6.42
N THR A 126 13.48 11.19 6.10
CA THR A 126 13.49 11.78 4.75
C THR A 126 13.90 10.81 3.65
N ASN A 127 14.89 9.95 3.90
CA ASN A 127 15.40 9.04 2.89
C ASN A 127 14.68 7.67 2.88
N ALA A 128 13.73 7.41 3.78
CA ALA A 128 13.09 6.09 3.86
C ALA A 128 12.40 5.64 2.56
N PRO A 129 11.61 6.49 1.86
CA PRO A 129 11.00 6.11 0.59
C PRO A 129 12.05 5.78 -0.49
N LEU A 130 13.15 6.53 -0.54
CA LEU A 130 14.21 6.34 -1.52
C LEU A 130 15.03 5.09 -1.23
N THR A 131 15.38 4.82 0.02
CA THR A 131 16.08 3.58 0.39
C THR A 131 15.22 2.36 0.11
N PHE A 132 13.89 2.48 0.26
CA PHE A 132 12.96 1.44 -0.14
C PHE A 132 12.97 1.21 -1.65
N GLN A 133 12.85 2.28 -2.44
CA GLN A 133 12.93 2.19 -3.90
C GLN A 133 14.24 1.57 -4.38
N ILE A 134 15.39 1.97 -3.82
CA ILE A 134 16.71 1.42 -4.16
C ILE A 134 16.74 -0.09 -3.88
N THR A 135 16.34 -0.48 -2.67
CA THR A 135 16.31 -1.89 -2.26
C THR A 135 15.42 -2.72 -3.19
N MET A 136 14.24 -2.21 -3.53
CA MET A 136 13.31 -2.91 -4.41
C MET A 136 13.86 -2.98 -5.84
N ASN A 137 14.46 -1.90 -6.34
CA ASN A 137 15.08 -1.91 -7.66
C ASN A 137 16.24 -2.92 -7.74
N ASP A 138 16.99 -3.10 -6.66
CA ASP A 138 18.06 -4.09 -6.57
C ASP A 138 17.52 -5.52 -6.54
N VAL A 139 16.44 -5.77 -5.79
CA VAL A 139 15.78 -7.09 -5.69
C VAL A 139 15.15 -7.51 -7.02
N PHE A 140 14.50 -6.58 -7.72
CA PHE A 140 13.76 -6.85 -8.95
C PHE A 140 14.53 -6.49 -10.22
N ARG A 141 15.83 -6.17 -10.11
CA ARG A 141 16.67 -5.67 -11.20
C ARG A 141 16.54 -6.45 -12.51
N GLU A 142 16.39 -7.76 -12.43
CA GLU A 142 16.29 -8.64 -13.60
C GLU A 142 14.93 -8.56 -14.31
N LEU A 143 13.88 -8.10 -13.62
CA LEU A 143 12.49 -8.00 -14.09
C LEU A 143 12.06 -6.54 -14.36
N LEU A 144 12.80 -5.56 -13.86
CA LEU A 144 12.60 -4.15 -14.16
C LEU A 144 12.65 -3.90 -15.67
N ASP A 145 11.80 -2.99 -16.14
CA ASP A 145 11.66 -2.57 -17.54
C ASP A 145 11.28 -3.69 -18.52
N LYS A 146 10.96 -4.89 -18.02
CA LYS A 146 10.50 -6.04 -18.83
C LYS A 146 9.04 -6.38 -18.55
N CYS A 147 8.74 -6.62 -17.27
CA CYS A 147 7.41 -7.03 -16.82
C CYS A 147 7.03 -6.47 -15.45
N VAL A 148 7.92 -5.71 -14.80
CA VAL A 148 7.69 -5.14 -13.47
C VAL A 148 8.02 -3.64 -13.45
N ILE A 149 7.10 -2.86 -12.90
CA ILE A 149 7.27 -1.47 -12.48
C ILE A 149 7.19 -1.43 -10.97
N ILE A 150 8.11 -0.69 -10.35
CA ILE A 150 8.12 -0.49 -8.90
C ILE A 150 8.03 0.98 -8.62
N TYR A 151 7.04 1.35 -7.81
CA TYR A 151 6.88 2.71 -7.34
C TYR A 151 6.59 2.70 -5.84
N LEU A 152 7.59 3.08 -5.05
CA LEU A 152 7.52 3.06 -3.58
C LEU A 152 7.06 1.68 -3.08
N ASP A 153 5.92 1.62 -2.40
CA ASP A 153 5.38 0.39 -1.78
C ASP A 153 4.55 -0.46 -2.77
N ASP A 154 4.36 0.00 -4.01
CA ASP A 154 3.57 -0.64 -5.05
C ASP A 154 4.45 -1.36 -6.08
N ILE A 155 4.17 -2.64 -6.30
CA ILE A 155 4.75 -3.44 -7.39
C ILE A 155 3.66 -3.66 -8.43
N LEU A 156 3.86 -3.18 -9.65
CA LEU A 156 2.98 -3.38 -10.79
C LEU A 156 3.63 -4.38 -11.77
N ILE A 157 2.95 -5.48 -12.02
CA ILE A 157 3.36 -6.51 -12.97
C ILE A 157 2.51 -6.34 -14.21
N TYR A 158 3.11 -6.34 -15.39
CA TYR A 158 2.42 -6.11 -16.65
C TYR A 158 2.93 -7.03 -17.74
N SER A 159 2.02 -7.52 -18.60
CA SER A 159 2.37 -8.44 -19.68
C SER A 159 1.41 -8.31 -20.87
N ARG A 160 1.86 -8.74 -22.06
CA ARG A 160 1.07 -8.66 -23.31
C ARG A 160 0.18 -9.88 -23.56
N SER A 161 0.58 -11.06 -23.07
CA SER A 161 -0.18 -12.31 -23.19
C SER A 161 -0.39 -12.95 -21.82
N ARG A 162 -1.45 -13.76 -21.71
CA ARG A 162 -1.80 -14.46 -20.47
C ARG A 162 -0.72 -15.45 -20.03
N GLU A 163 -0.16 -16.21 -20.97
CA GLU A 163 0.89 -17.19 -20.69
C GLU A 163 2.16 -16.51 -20.17
N GLN A 164 2.53 -15.36 -20.75
CA GLN A 164 3.66 -14.57 -20.26
C GLN A 164 3.37 -14.01 -18.88
N HIS A 165 2.15 -13.51 -18.64
CA HIS A 165 1.75 -12.99 -17.34
C HIS A 165 1.89 -14.02 -16.23
N LEU A 166 1.48 -15.27 -16.45
CA LEU A 166 1.63 -16.33 -15.46
C LEU A 166 3.11 -16.62 -15.13
N LYS A 167 4.00 -16.58 -16.13
CA LYS A 167 5.46 -16.73 -15.92
C LYS A 167 6.04 -15.54 -15.15
N ASP A 168 5.64 -14.33 -15.49
CA ASP A 168 6.09 -13.10 -14.82
C ASP A 168 5.64 -13.08 -13.36
N LEU A 169 4.40 -13.49 -13.09
CA LEU A 169 3.88 -13.65 -11.73
C LEU A 169 4.71 -14.64 -10.92
N ASP A 170 5.00 -15.82 -11.47
CA ASP A 170 5.78 -16.83 -10.76
C ASP A 170 7.21 -16.34 -10.45
N ALA A 171 7.84 -15.64 -11.39
CA ALA A 171 9.14 -15.02 -11.19
C ALA A 171 9.11 -13.97 -10.07
N VAL A 172 8.10 -13.09 -10.06
CA VAL A 172 7.94 -12.06 -9.03
C VAL A 172 7.67 -12.68 -7.66
N PHE A 173 6.76 -13.65 -7.56
CA PHE A 173 6.49 -14.32 -6.29
C PHE A 173 7.70 -15.09 -5.76
N THR A 174 8.49 -15.69 -6.65
CA THR A 174 9.74 -16.36 -6.29
C THR A 174 10.76 -15.37 -5.70
N LEU A 175 10.92 -14.19 -6.32
CA LEU A 175 11.79 -13.14 -5.78
C LEU A 175 11.29 -12.59 -4.44
N LEU A 176 9.99 -12.36 -4.29
CA LEU A 176 9.38 -11.93 -3.03
C LEU A 176 9.65 -12.94 -1.91
N HIS A 177 9.46 -14.24 -2.19
CA HIS A 177 9.69 -15.30 -1.22
C HIS A 177 11.17 -15.43 -0.86
N LYS A 178 12.06 -15.41 -1.86
CA LYS A 178 13.53 -15.46 -1.67
C LYS A 178 14.04 -14.32 -0.79
N ASN A 179 13.49 -13.12 -0.94
CA ASN A 179 13.88 -11.93 -0.18
C ASN A 179 13.05 -11.71 1.10
N ARG A 180 12.18 -12.66 1.47
CA ARG A 180 11.31 -12.61 2.66
C ARG A 180 10.45 -11.33 2.74
N LEU A 181 10.05 -10.80 1.58
CA LEU A 181 9.18 -9.63 1.49
C LEU A 181 7.73 -10.06 1.72
N ILE A 182 7.03 -9.34 2.60
CA ILE A 182 5.65 -9.68 3.02
C ILE A 182 4.67 -8.82 2.24
N THR A 183 3.69 -9.43 1.56
CA THR A 183 2.62 -8.74 0.82
C THR A 183 1.36 -8.55 1.66
N LYS A 184 0.58 -7.50 1.37
CA LYS A 184 -0.64 -7.15 2.09
C LYS A 184 -1.83 -7.97 1.57
N GLY A 185 -1.91 -9.20 2.04
CA GLY A 185 -2.96 -10.16 1.69
C GLY A 185 -2.51 -11.56 2.11
N GLN A 186 -3.43 -12.51 2.21
CA GLN A 186 -3.03 -13.92 2.28
C GLN A 186 -2.43 -14.28 0.92
N ALA A 187 -1.10 -14.18 0.79
CA ALA A 187 -0.39 -14.45 -0.45
C ALA A 187 -0.76 -15.82 -1.05
N ASP A 188 -1.11 -16.78 -0.19
CA ASP A 188 -1.54 -18.12 -0.58
C ASP A 188 -2.95 -18.15 -1.19
N GLN A 189 -3.89 -17.33 -0.70
CA GLN A 189 -5.23 -17.21 -1.29
C GLN A 189 -5.22 -16.35 -2.57
N LEU A 190 -4.38 -15.31 -2.64
CA LEU A 190 -4.25 -14.51 -3.87
C LEU A 190 -3.62 -15.30 -5.01
N LYS A 191 -2.64 -16.19 -4.75
CA LYS A 191 -2.08 -17.07 -5.80
C LYS A 191 -3.19 -17.91 -6.44
N ILE A 192 -4.08 -18.47 -5.61
CA ILE A 192 -5.21 -19.30 -6.06
C ILE A 192 -6.26 -18.44 -6.79
N ALA A 193 -6.61 -17.27 -6.24
CA ALA A 193 -7.61 -16.37 -6.82
C ALA A 193 -7.13 -15.68 -8.12
N LEU A 194 -5.84 -15.43 -8.29
CA LEU A 194 -5.23 -14.88 -9.50
C LEU A 194 -4.99 -15.93 -10.59
N MET A 195 -4.86 -17.20 -10.20
CA MET A 195 -4.80 -18.33 -11.13
C MET A 195 -6.17 -18.73 -11.69
N SER A 196 -7.27 -18.27 -11.07
CA SER A 196 -8.63 -18.40 -11.60
C SER A 196 -9.09 -17.07 -12.23
N PRO A 197 -9.49 -17.05 -13.51
CA PRO A 197 -9.90 -15.81 -14.19
C PRO A 197 -11.14 -15.13 -13.54
N PRO A 198 -11.32 -13.80 -13.73
CA PRO A 198 -10.66 -12.96 -14.73
C PRO A 198 -9.71 -11.88 -14.15
N ILE A 199 -8.58 -11.69 -14.84
CA ILE A 199 -7.51 -10.72 -14.56
C ILE A 199 -7.86 -9.38 -15.24
N LEU A 200 -7.57 -8.27 -14.58
CA LEU A 200 -7.91 -6.89 -15.00
C LEU A 200 -7.36 -6.51 -16.39
N ARG A 201 -8.19 -5.86 -17.22
CA ARG A 201 -7.86 -5.33 -18.56
C ARG A 201 -7.92 -3.80 -18.59
N ILE A 202 -7.10 -3.14 -19.42
CA ILE A 202 -7.13 -1.67 -19.59
C ILE A 202 -8.48 -1.24 -20.17
N SER A 203 -9.01 -0.13 -19.65
CA SER A 203 -10.23 0.53 -20.12
C SER A 203 -10.09 1.09 -21.54
N ASP A 204 -11.09 0.86 -22.39
CA ASP A 204 -11.21 1.47 -23.72
C ASP A 204 -12.38 2.48 -23.71
N PRO A 205 -12.11 3.80 -23.80
CA PRO A 205 -13.14 4.84 -23.72
C PRO A 205 -14.22 4.78 -24.80
N ASP A 206 -13.92 4.14 -25.94
CA ASP A 206 -14.83 4.04 -27.08
C ASP A 206 -15.82 2.86 -26.96
N ARG A 207 -15.77 2.11 -25.85
CA ARG A 207 -16.60 0.93 -25.60
C ARG A 207 -17.52 1.12 -24.40
N PRO A 208 -18.72 0.51 -24.40
CA PRO A 208 -19.64 0.61 -23.28
C PRO A 208 -19.06 -0.05 -22.03
N TYR A 209 -19.32 0.55 -20.87
CA TYR A 209 -18.96 0.01 -19.57
C TYR A 209 -20.15 -0.73 -18.95
N GLU A 210 -19.89 -1.82 -18.26
CA GLU A 210 -20.86 -2.53 -17.44
C GLU A 210 -20.40 -2.50 -15.98
N VAL A 211 -21.27 -2.08 -15.07
CA VAL A 211 -20.94 -1.96 -13.64
C VAL A 211 -21.76 -2.98 -12.87
N ILE A 212 -21.09 -3.98 -12.30
CA ILE A 212 -21.71 -4.93 -11.38
C ILE A 212 -21.38 -4.52 -9.96
N THR A 213 -22.40 -4.33 -9.11
CA THR A 213 -22.22 -3.99 -7.70
C THR A 213 -22.75 -5.09 -6.79
N ASP A 214 -22.08 -5.30 -5.66
CA ASP A 214 -22.51 -6.20 -4.61
C ASP A 214 -22.37 -5.53 -3.23
N ALA A 215 -23.23 -5.90 -2.30
CA ALA A 215 -23.25 -5.32 -0.96
C ALA A 215 -23.45 -6.39 0.11
N SER A 216 -22.58 -6.37 1.12
CA SER A 216 -22.67 -7.23 2.30
C SER A 216 -22.90 -6.42 3.57
N ASN A 217 -23.15 -7.11 4.69
CA ASN A 217 -23.25 -6.46 6.00
C ASN A 217 -21.94 -5.84 6.51
N ILE A 218 -20.81 -6.10 5.83
CA ILE A 218 -19.47 -5.68 6.27
C ILE A 218 -18.87 -4.66 5.30
N ALA A 219 -19.08 -4.83 4.00
CA ALA A 219 -18.47 -4.05 2.93
C ALA A 219 -19.34 -4.03 1.67
N ILE A 220 -19.14 -3.01 0.85
CA ILE A 220 -19.65 -2.89 -0.51
C ILE A 220 -18.52 -3.18 -1.51
N GLY A 221 -18.87 -3.77 -2.64
CA GLY A 221 -17.97 -4.09 -3.73
C GLY A 221 -18.58 -3.67 -5.08
N ALA A 222 -17.72 -3.34 -6.03
CA ALA A 222 -18.12 -3.09 -7.39
C ALA A 222 -17.03 -3.62 -8.34
N VAL A 223 -17.47 -4.06 -9.52
CA VAL A 223 -16.62 -4.47 -10.63
C VAL A 223 -17.05 -3.68 -11.86
N LEU A 224 -16.10 -2.95 -12.43
CA LEU A 224 -16.25 -2.33 -13.74
C LEU A 224 -15.81 -3.35 -14.78
N LEU A 225 -16.63 -3.60 -15.79
CA LEU A 225 -16.42 -4.57 -16.84
C LEU A 225 -16.54 -3.89 -18.20
N GLN A 226 -15.85 -4.42 -19.20
CA GLN A 226 -16.04 -4.07 -20.60
C GLN A 226 -15.95 -5.33 -21.45
N ASP A 227 -16.74 -5.35 -22.54
CA ASP A 227 -16.63 -6.40 -23.55
C ASP A 227 -15.61 -6.01 -24.62
N PHE A 228 -14.60 -6.86 -24.78
CA PHE A 228 -13.54 -6.68 -25.77
C PHE A 228 -13.62 -7.64 -26.95
N GLY A 229 -14.71 -8.38 -27.10
CA GLY A 229 -14.89 -9.43 -28.11
C GLY A 229 -14.57 -10.85 -27.61
N ASP A 230 -14.15 -10.98 -26.35
CA ASP A 230 -13.85 -12.25 -25.66
C ASP A 230 -14.72 -12.41 -24.39
N GLY A 231 -15.88 -11.72 -24.34
CA GLY A 231 -16.77 -11.65 -23.18
C GLY A 231 -16.43 -10.52 -22.21
N LEU A 232 -17.27 -10.37 -21.18
CA LEU A 232 -17.12 -9.34 -20.14
C LEU A 232 -15.85 -9.56 -19.34
N GLN A 233 -14.96 -8.58 -19.38
CA GLN A 233 -13.68 -8.61 -18.71
C GLN A 233 -13.57 -7.46 -17.72
N PRO A 234 -13.07 -7.73 -16.50
CA PRO A 234 -13.01 -6.73 -15.45
C PRO A 234 -11.92 -5.71 -15.80
N VAL A 235 -12.28 -4.44 -15.70
CA VAL A 235 -11.43 -3.26 -15.95
C VAL A 235 -10.99 -2.62 -14.64
N ALA A 236 -11.85 -2.63 -13.62
CA ALA A 236 -11.52 -2.17 -12.28
C ALA A 236 -12.31 -2.92 -11.21
N TYR A 237 -11.68 -3.15 -10.06
CA TYR A 237 -12.35 -3.61 -8.84
C TYR A 237 -12.32 -2.48 -7.82
N GLU A 238 -13.45 -2.23 -7.17
CA GLU A 238 -13.56 -1.30 -6.07
C GLU A 238 -14.21 -1.99 -4.88
N SER A 239 -13.67 -1.80 -3.68
CA SER A 239 -14.28 -2.33 -2.47
C SER A 239 -14.08 -1.40 -1.29
N ARG A 240 -15.13 -1.22 -0.49
CA ARG A 240 -15.13 -0.30 0.65
C ARG A 240 -15.83 -0.93 1.85
N LYS A 241 -15.18 -0.89 3.02
CA LYS A 241 -15.83 -1.26 4.28
C LYS A 241 -16.88 -0.23 4.68
N LEU A 242 -18.02 -0.70 5.18
CA LEU A 242 -19.09 0.16 5.71
C LEU A 242 -18.65 0.82 7.03
N GLN A 243 -18.92 2.12 7.19
CA GLN A 243 -18.52 2.90 8.37
C GLN A 243 -19.71 3.46 9.14
N GLY A 244 -19.59 3.47 10.48
CA GLY A 244 -20.55 4.14 11.37
C GLY A 244 -22.02 3.73 11.12
N ALA A 245 -22.83 4.70 10.69
CA ALA A 245 -24.25 4.53 10.42
C ALA A 245 -24.54 3.58 9.24
N GLU A 246 -23.62 3.44 8.28
CA GLU A 246 -23.80 2.63 7.06
C GLU A 246 -23.93 1.13 7.36
N LYS A 247 -23.42 0.67 8.51
CA LYS A 247 -23.57 -0.73 8.95
C LYS A 247 -25.01 -1.10 9.28
N LYS A 248 -25.80 -0.11 9.72
CA LYS A 248 -27.20 -0.27 10.13
C LYS A 248 -28.19 -0.18 8.96
N TYR A 249 -27.72 0.14 7.77
CA TYR A 249 -28.56 0.19 6.57
C TYR A 249 -29.15 -1.19 6.25
N ILE A 250 -30.37 -1.20 5.73
CA ILE A 250 -30.98 -2.41 5.17
C ILE A 250 -30.25 -2.81 3.89
N VAL A 251 -30.40 -4.07 3.46
CA VAL A 251 -29.63 -4.63 2.32
C VAL A 251 -29.80 -3.79 1.05
N HIS A 252 -31.03 -3.39 0.73
CA HIS A 252 -31.32 -2.56 -0.45
C HIS A 252 -30.63 -1.18 -0.42
N ASP A 253 -30.56 -0.54 0.75
CA ASP A 253 -29.85 0.75 0.91
C ASP A 253 -28.33 0.58 0.76
N LYS A 254 -27.80 -0.59 1.14
CA LYS A 254 -26.38 -0.93 0.97
C LYS A 254 -26.03 -1.20 -0.50
N GLU A 255 -26.93 -1.84 -1.25
CA GLU A 255 -26.80 -2.03 -2.70
C GLU A 255 -26.80 -0.68 -3.43
N MET A 256 -27.76 0.20 -3.11
CA MET A 256 -27.80 1.56 -3.66
C MET A 256 -26.53 2.37 -3.32
N LEU A 257 -26.02 2.22 -2.09
CA LEU A 257 -24.76 2.82 -1.67
C LEU A 257 -23.57 2.28 -2.47
N ALA A 258 -23.56 0.99 -2.82
CA ALA A 258 -22.54 0.38 -3.66
C ALA A 258 -22.54 0.99 -5.07
N ILE A 259 -23.71 1.16 -5.68
CA ILE A 259 -23.89 1.82 -6.99
C ILE A 259 -23.38 3.27 -6.93
N VAL A 260 -23.87 4.06 -5.99
CA VAL A 260 -23.46 5.48 -5.88
C VAL A 260 -21.95 5.61 -5.60
N HIS A 261 -21.37 4.70 -4.81
CA HIS A 261 -19.93 4.66 -4.55
C HIS A 261 -19.13 4.31 -5.82
N ALA A 262 -19.57 3.30 -6.58
CA ALA A 262 -18.95 2.92 -7.83
C ALA A 262 -18.94 4.08 -8.85
N PHE A 263 -20.08 4.75 -9.03
CA PHE A 263 -20.20 5.90 -9.93
C PHE A 263 -19.35 7.11 -9.51
N LYS A 264 -19.26 7.38 -8.21
CA LYS A 264 -18.38 8.45 -7.70
C LYS A 264 -16.90 8.12 -7.89
N THR A 265 -16.53 6.86 -7.66
CA THR A 265 -15.13 6.40 -7.73
C THR A 265 -14.64 6.37 -9.17
N TRP A 266 -15.46 5.87 -10.09
CA TRP A 266 -15.14 5.75 -11.52
C TRP A 266 -15.71 6.88 -12.37
N ARG A 267 -15.94 8.05 -11.76
CA ARG A 267 -16.39 9.24 -12.49
C ARG A 267 -15.46 9.57 -13.67
N CYS A 268 -14.16 9.33 -13.53
CA CYS A 268 -13.20 9.53 -14.63
C CYS A 268 -13.40 8.59 -15.82
N TYR A 269 -14.02 7.41 -15.63
CA TYR A 269 -14.29 6.44 -16.69
C TYR A 269 -15.72 6.57 -17.24
N LEU A 270 -16.69 6.82 -16.37
CA LEU A 270 -18.13 6.76 -16.70
C LEU A 270 -18.72 8.10 -17.18
N THR A 271 -17.97 9.20 -17.13
CA THR A 271 -18.47 10.51 -17.56
C THR A 271 -18.39 10.62 -19.09
N GLY A 272 -19.53 10.62 -19.76
CA GLY A 272 -19.63 10.85 -21.22
C GLY A 272 -19.61 9.58 -22.07
N THR A 273 -19.74 8.40 -21.45
CA THR A 273 -19.78 7.09 -22.11
C THR A 273 -21.10 6.39 -21.83
N ASP A 274 -21.52 5.45 -22.68
CA ASP A 274 -22.68 4.59 -22.41
C ASP A 274 -22.34 3.57 -21.31
N VAL A 275 -23.19 3.50 -20.28
CA VAL A 275 -22.99 2.65 -19.10
C VAL A 275 -24.25 1.84 -18.82
N THR A 276 -24.07 0.53 -18.66
CA THR A 276 -25.11 -0.40 -18.17
C THR A 276 -24.83 -0.73 -16.70
N VAL A 277 -25.86 -0.67 -15.85
CA VAL A 277 -25.81 -1.00 -14.41
C VAL A 277 -26.82 -2.09 -14.11
#